data_AF-A0A938N5P5-F1
#
_entry.id   AF-A0A938N5P5-F1
#
_cell.length_a   1.000
_cell.length_b   1.000
_cell.length_c   1.000
_cell.angle_alpha   90.00
_cell.angle_beta   90.00
_cell.angle_gamma   90.00
#
_symmetry.space_group_name_H-M   'P 1'
#
loop_
_entity.id
_entity.type
_entity.pdbx_description
1 polymer ?
#
loop_
_entity_poly.entity_id
_entity_poly.type
_entity_poly.pdbx_seq_one_letter_code
_entity_poly.pdbx_strand_id
1 'polypeptide(L)'
;MQPGARGTLWWRALAWLALATVFTATHWPELELDLPMRGSDKVLHAIAFMTLALIWWPTGFFRSVARFAIAAALWSMFDEALQALPIVRRHAGVEDAVANLCGIAIAALVIIALRSDPRAPGSAVRSLAWRMVIDRPQAWMACATSATLGAMAGGLILVTAQSLLRQPIKPMHSALIGATLGVAVALYATIAVMMRSMEARMRAQRCCPSCGAPGVGGDACASCGAIVPGSVWMVPISRSLGGVPDRFWFRVGLVPVGVAGVVLVVIMAISIALSIRRIDALQPYLGPEVDPGMRLVLDAVAMAVAASAGLWWSRRTARRIRADEAIICLACGHDLRGVAPEHGVGRCTECGELFRAPSDEARRLDP
;
A
#
# COMPACT_ATOMS: atom_id res chain seq x y z
N MET A 1 -4.54 -16.97 -1.48
CA MET A 1 -4.90 -17.09 -0.05
C MET A 1 -6.35 -16.69 0.09
N GLN A 2 -7.21 -17.57 0.58
CA GLN A 2 -8.59 -17.22 0.92
C GLN A 2 -8.59 -16.67 2.36
N PRO A 3 -9.16 -15.49 2.63
CA PRO A 3 -9.52 -15.13 3.99
C PRO A 3 -10.43 -16.23 4.56
N GLY A 4 -10.43 -16.44 5.88
CA GLY A 4 -11.39 -17.36 6.48
C GLY A 4 -12.80 -16.98 6.02
N ALA A 5 -13.68 -17.95 5.78
CA ALA A 5 -14.98 -17.72 5.14
C ALA A 5 -15.75 -16.52 5.75
N ARG A 6 -15.66 -16.34 7.07
CA ARG A 6 -16.27 -15.21 7.80
C ARG A 6 -15.64 -13.84 7.52
N GLY A 7 -14.31 -13.75 7.43
CA GLY A 7 -13.62 -12.48 7.12
C GLY A 7 -13.96 -11.97 5.72
N THR A 8 -14.14 -12.86 4.74
CA THR A 8 -14.54 -12.46 3.38
C THR A 8 -15.92 -11.80 3.34
N LEU A 9 -16.85 -12.20 4.21
CA LEU A 9 -18.23 -11.70 4.18
C LEU A 9 -18.31 -10.23 4.58
N TRP A 10 -17.63 -9.82 5.65
CA TRP A 10 -17.61 -8.43 6.10
C TRP A 10 -16.97 -7.51 5.07
N TRP A 11 -15.86 -7.93 4.46
CA TRP A 11 -15.23 -7.16 3.37
C TRP A 11 -16.13 -7.05 2.14
N ARG A 12 -16.88 -8.09 1.81
CA ARG A 12 -17.85 -8.04 0.71
C ARG A 12 -18.98 -7.08 1.05
N ALA A 13 -19.53 -7.13 2.26
CA ALA A 13 -20.56 -6.19 2.71
C ALA A 13 -20.06 -4.73 2.66
N LEU A 14 -18.85 -4.48 3.16
CA LEU A 14 -18.23 -3.15 3.11
C LEU A 14 -17.96 -2.70 1.67
N ALA A 15 -17.51 -3.58 0.79
CA ALA A 15 -17.30 -3.27 -0.62
C ALA A 15 -18.62 -2.94 -1.34
N TRP A 16 -19.69 -3.69 -1.07
CA TRP A 16 -21.02 -3.38 -1.62
C TRP A 16 -21.57 -2.06 -1.08
N LEU A 17 -21.39 -1.78 0.21
CA LEU A 17 -21.79 -0.50 0.80
C LEU A 17 -20.99 0.66 0.17
N ALA A 18 -19.67 0.54 0.08
CA ALA A 18 -18.83 1.55 -0.56
C ALA A 18 -19.21 1.77 -2.02
N LEU A 19 -19.49 0.69 -2.77
CA LEU A 19 -19.95 0.75 -4.15
C LEU A 19 -21.29 1.50 -4.26
N ALA A 20 -22.27 1.14 -3.42
CA ALA A 20 -23.57 1.78 -3.41
C ALA A 20 -23.46 3.27 -3.07
N THR A 21 -22.61 3.64 -2.11
CA THR A 21 -22.35 5.03 -1.75
C THR A 21 -21.74 5.82 -2.90
N VAL A 22 -20.68 5.31 -3.53
CA VAL A 22 -20.03 5.98 -4.68
C VAL A 22 -21.01 6.10 -5.84
N PHE A 23 -21.70 5.02 -6.20
CA PHE A 23 -22.69 5.00 -7.28
C PHE A 23 -23.82 6.01 -7.03
N THR A 24 -24.36 6.05 -5.81
CA THR A 24 -25.42 7.01 -5.44
C THR A 24 -24.91 8.45 -5.52
N ALA A 25 -23.67 8.70 -5.07
CA ALA A 25 -23.08 10.03 -5.12
C ALA A 25 -22.82 10.52 -6.56
N THR A 26 -22.35 9.64 -7.45
CA THR A 26 -22.10 9.99 -8.86
C THR A 26 -23.38 10.17 -9.67
N HIS A 27 -24.47 9.51 -9.25
CA HIS A 27 -25.79 9.58 -9.91
C HIS A 27 -26.78 10.50 -9.20
N TRP A 28 -26.35 11.30 -8.22
CA TRP A 28 -27.25 12.24 -7.56
C TRP A 28 -27.65 13.34 -8.56
N PRO A 29 -28.95 13.46 -8.90
CA PRO A 29 -29.39 14.36 -9.96
C PRO A 29 -29.14 15.81 -9.57
N GLU A 30 -28.63 16.60 -10.53
CA GLU A 30 -28.39 18.04 -10.36
C GLU A 30 -27.52 18.38 -9.13
N LEU A 31 -26.66 17.45 -8.68
CA LEU A 31 -25.75 17.71 -7.57
C LEU A 31 -24.66 18.69 -8.02
N GLU A 32 -24.91 19.97 -7.75
CA GLU A 32 -23.91 21.03 -7.80
C GLU A 32 -23.28 21.16 -6.42
N LEU A 33 -22.08 20.60 -6.29
CA LEU A 33 -21.26 20.87 -5.12
C LEU A 33 -20.67 22.27 -5.31
N ASP A 34 -21.28 23.29 -4.68
CA ASP A 34 -20.69 24.63 -4.54
C ASP A 34 -19.52 24.59 -3.56
N LEU A 35 -18.52 23.79 -3.93
CA LEU A 35 -17.28 23.70 -3.20
C LEU A 35 -16.49 24.97 -3.54
N PRO A 36 -15.83 25.58 -2.54
CA PRO A 36 -15.04 26.81 -2.73
C PRO A 36 -13.84 26.66 -3.69
N MET A 37 -13.69 25.51 -4.33
CA MET A 37 -12.57 25.04 -5.13
C MET A 37 -13.04 24.65 -6.54
N ARG A 38 -12.68 25.45 -7.56
CA ARG A 38 -12.74 25.00 -8.97
C ARG A 38 -11.84 23.77 -9.14
N GLY A 39 -12.36 22.72 -9.77
CA GLY A 39 -11.64 21.46 -10.01
C GLY A 39 -11.64 20.44 -8.86
N SER A 40 -12.21 20.76 -7.70
CA SER A 40 -12.25 19.81 -6.56
C SER A 40 -13.00 18.52 -6.84
N ASP A 41 -13.95 18.57 -7.77
CA ASP A 41 -14.72 17.41 -8.21
C ASP A 41 -13.81 16.28 -8.73
N LYS A 42 -12.80 16.60 -9.56
CA LYS A 42 -11.85 15.60 -10.09
C LYS A 42 -11.06 14.90 -8.97
N VAL A 43 -10.67 15.66 -7.96
CA VAL A 43 -9.96 15.12 -6.79
C VAL A 43 -10.88 14.19 -5.98
N LEU A 44 -12.15 14.58 -5.80
CA LEU A 44 -13.15 13.75 -5.12
C LEU A 44 -13.39 12.44 -5.89
N HIS A 45 -13.54 12.50 -7.21
CA HIS A 45 -13.63 11.34 -8.10
C HIS A 45 -12.43 10.39 -7.91
N ALA A 46 -11.21 10.90 -8.00
CA ALA A 46 -10.00 10.11 -7.79
C ALA A 46 -9.95 9.46 -6.39
N ILE A 47 -10.27 10.20 -5.33
CA ILE A 47 -10.28 9.68 -3.95
C ILE A 47 -11.37 8.62 -3.76
N ALA A 48 -12.57 8.86 -4.30
CA ALA A 48 -13.71 7.94 -4.20
C ALA A 48 -13.38 6.59 -4.86
N PHE A 49 -12.91 6.61 -6.11
CA PHE A 49 -12.57 5.38 -6.84
C PHE A 49 -11.30 4.71 -6.32
N MET A 50 -10.32 5.46 -5.82
CA MET A 50 -9.17 4.90 -5.08
C MET A 50 -9.65 4.14 -3.83
N THR A 51 -10.53 4.76 -3.04
CA THR A 51 -11.04 4.19 -1.79
C THR A 51 -11.88 2.95 -2.05
N LEU A 52 -12.79 3.02 -3.03
CA LEU A 52 -13.58 1.89 -3.49
C LEU A 52 -12.68 0.72 -3.92
N ALA A 53 -11.65 0.99 -4.72
CA ALA A 53 -10.70 -0.04 -5.15
C ALA A 53 -9.94 -0.67 -3.97
N LEU A 54 -9.47 0.13 -3.00
CA LEU A 54 -8.77 -0.38 -1.82
C LEU A 54 -9.67 -1.24 -0.91
N ILE A 55 -10.96 -0.90 -0.78
CA ILE A 55 -11.95 -1.68 -0.02
C ILE A 55 -12.34 -2.96 -0.78
N TRP A 56 -12.42 -2.90 -2.11
CA TRP A 56 -12.86 -4.02 -2.93
C TRP A 56 -11.78 -5.11 -3.04
N TRP A 57 -10.50 -4.75 -3.09
CA TRP A 57 -9.41 -5.71 -3.23
C TRP A 57 -9.39 -6.84 -2.16
N PRO A 58 -9.51 -6.56 -0.84
CA PRO A 58 -9.59 -7.56 0.22
C PRO A 58 -10.71 -8.60 0.09
N THR A 59 -11.75 -8.35 -0.72
CA THR A 59 -12.85 -9.32 -0.95
C THR A 59 -12.38 -10.63 -1.58
N GLY A 60 -11.22 -10.61 -2.26
CA GLY A 60 -10.60 -11.77 -2.88
C GLY A 60 -11.30 -12.26 -4.15
N PHE A 61 -12.19 -11.48 -4.75
CA PHE A 61 -12.81 -11.82 -6.05
C PHE A 61 -11.77 -11.99 -7.16
N PHE A 62 -10.69 -11.20 -7.11
CA PHE A 62 -9.59 -11.25 -8.07
C PHE A 62 -8.30 -11.69 -7.39
N ARG A 63 -7.57 -12.63 -8.01
CA ARG A 63 -6.23 -13.07 -7.54
C ARG A 63 -5.07 -12.26 -8.14
N SER A 64 -5.33 -11.62 -9.27
CA SER A 64 -4.38 -10.81 -10.03
C SER A 64 -4.73 -9.33 -9.89
N VAL A 65 -3.74 -8.50 -9.55
CA VAL A 65 -3.93 -7.05 -9.46
C VAL A 65 -4.26 -6.47 -10.83
N ALA A 66 -3.68 -7.00 -11.91
CA ALA A 66 -3.98 -6.53 -13.26
C ALA A 66 -5.45 -6.79 -13.65
N ARG A 67 -5.97 -8.00 -13.39
CA ARG A 67 -7.38 -8.32 -13.66
C ARG A 67 -8.33 -7.47 -12.80
N PHE A 68 -7.96 -7.24 -11.54
CA PHE A 68 -8.69 -6.35 -10.65
C PHE A 68 -8.72 -4.91 -11.18
N ALA A 69 -7.56 -4.36 -11.54
CA ALA A 69 -7.46 -2.98 -12.05
C ALA A 69 -8.25 -2.81 -13.35
N ILE A 70 -8.20 -3.78 -14.26
CA ILE A 70 -9.01 -3.77 -15.49
C ILE A 70 -10.51 -3.80 -15.15
N ALA A 71 -10.95 -4.68 -14.24
CA ALA A 71 -12.36 -4.76 -13.85
C ALA A 71 -12.84 -3.47 -13.18
N ALA A 72 -12.05 -2.89 -12.28
CA ALA A 72 -12.36 -1.63 -11.63
C ALA A 72 -12.40 -0.46 -12.63
N ALA A 73 -11.48 -0.43 -13.60
CA ALA A 73 -11.46 0.58 -14.66
C ALA A 73 -12.68 0.46 -15.59
N LEU A 74 -13.04 -0.75 -16.00
CA LEU A 74 -14.24 -0.98 -16.80
C LEU A 74 -15.49 -0.55 -16.03
N TRP A 75 -15.55 -0.85 -14.73
CA TRP A 75 -16.64 -0.38 -13.87
C TRP A 75 -16.71 1.14 -13.79
N SER A 76 -15.58 1.84 -13.59
CA SER A 76 -15.59 3.31 -13.52
C SER A 76 -15.97 3.97 -14.84
N MET A 77 -15.57 3.39 -15.97
CA MET A 77 -16.01 3.86 -17.29
C MET A 77 -17.52 3.63 -17.50
N PHE A 78 -18.05 2.52 -17.01
CA PHE A 78 -19.47 2.23 -17.05
C PHE A 78 -20.28 3.18 -16.17
N ASP A 79 -19.81 3.45 -14.94
CA ASP A 79 -20.40 4.43 -14.02
C ASP A 79 -20.50 5.82 -14.67
N GLU A 80 -19.42 6.28 -15.30
CA GLU A 80 -19.40 7.57 -16.01
C GLU A 80 -20.33 7.59 -17.23
N ALA A 81 -20.38 6.50 -18.00
CA ALA A 81 -21.27 6.39 -19.15
C ALA A 81 -22.76 6.42 -18.73
N LEU A 82 -23.11 5.86 -17.58
CA LEU A 82 -24.47 5.91 -17.04
C LEU A 82 -24.90 7.32 -16.62
N GLN A 83 -23.96 8.18 -16.22
CA GLN A 83 -24.28 9.58 -15.92
C GLN A 83 -24.76 10.36 -17.15
N ALA A 84 -24.42 9.92 -18.38
CA ALA A 84 -24.94 10.50 -19.62
C ALA A 84 -26.43 10.20 -19.89
N LEU A 85 -27.05 9.33 -19.09
CA LEU A 85 -28.48 9.04 -19.25
C LEU A 85 -29.32 10.28 -18.92
N PRO A 86 -30.32 10.63 -19.75
CA PRO A 86 -31.13 11.84 -19.55
C PRO A 86 -31.83 11.93 -18.19
N ILE A 87 -32.09 10.79 -17.54
CA ILE A 87 -32.73 10.73 -16.23
C ILE A 87 -31.84 11.25 -15.10
N VAL A 88 -30.51 11.17 -15.24
CA VAL A 88 -29.54 11.63 -14.23
C VAL A 88 -29.34 13.13 -14.31
N ARG A 89 -29.60 13.74 -15.49
CA ARG A 89 -29.38 15.17 -15.76
C ARG A 89 -27.95 15.63 -15.41
N ARG A 90 -26.96 14.77 -15.71
CA ARG A 90 -25.54 15.06 -15.58
C ARG A 90 -24.83 14.95 -16.92
N HIS A 91 -23.69 15.62 -17.03
CA HIS A 91 -22.80 15.50 -18.17
C HIS A 91 -21.69 14.51 -17.83
N ALA A 92 -21.56 13.46 -18.64
CA ALA A 92 -20.41 12.57 -18.56
C ALA A 92 -19.15 13.33 -19.02
N GLY A 93 -18.16 13.42 -18.15
CA GLY A 93 -16.91 14.14 -18.39
C GLY A 93 -15.76 13.19 -18.67
N VAL A 94 -15.04 13.42 -19.78
CA VAL A 94 -13.79 12.67 -20.05
C VAL A 94 -12.78 12.86 -18.91
N GLU A 95 -12.72 14.07 -18.33
CA GLU A 95 -11.84 14.36 -17.21
C GLU A 95 -12.22 13.58 -15.93
N ASP A 96 -13.51 13.34 -15.67
CA ASP A 96 -13.96 12.53 -14.53
C ASP A 96 -13.60 11.06 -14.73
N ALA A 97 -13.80 10.55 -15.94
CA ALA A 97 -13.33 9.21 -16.31
C ALA A 97 -11.82 9.05 -16.06
N VAL A 98 -11.00 10.02 -16.49
CA VAL A 98 -9.56 9.98 -16.26
C VAL A 98 -9.24 10.06 -14.76
N ALA A 99 -9.90 10.93 -14.01
CA ALA A 99 -9.71 11.04 -12.56
C ALA A 99 -10.05 9.73 -11.82
N ASN A 100 -11.13 9.06 -12.20
CA ASN A 100 -11.51 7.74 -11.68
C ASN A 100 -10.41 6.70 -11.95
N LEU A 101 -9.91 6.65 -13.18
CA LEU A 101 -8.83 5.75 -13.59
C LEU A 101 -7.52 6.04 -12.82
N CYS A 102 -7.21 7.31 -12.59
CA CYS A 102 -6.07 7.73 -11.77
C CYS A 102 -6.19 7.21 -10.33
N GLY A 103 -7.37 7.35 -9.72
CA GLY A 103 -7.65 6.80 -8.39
C GLY A 103 -7.45 5.28 -8.31
N ILE A 104 -7.97 4.55 -9.30
CA ILE A 104 -7.80 3.09 -9.43
C ILE A 104 -6.33 2.71 -9.63
N ALA A 105 -5.60 3.46 -10.46
CA ALA A 105 -4.18 3.24 -10.69
C ALA A 105 -3.36 3.41 -9.40
N ILE A 106 -3.62 4.46 -8.63
CA ILE A 106 -2.99 4.68 -7.32
C ILE A 106 -3.30 3.51 -6.38
N ALA A 107 -4.56 3.08 -6.29
CA ALA A 107 -4.94 1.93 -5.48
C ALA A 107 -4.22 0.64 -5.90
N ALA A 108 -4.14 0.37 -7.21
CA ALA A 108 -3.43 -0.80 -7.74
C ALA A 108 -1.94 -0.77 -7.41
N LEU A 109 -1.30 0.40 -7.52
CA LEU A 109 0.09 0.62 -7.14
C LEU A 109 0.31 0.36 -5.66
N VAL A 110 -0.56 0.90 -4.79
CA VAL A 110 -0.54 0.63 -3.34
C VAL A 110 -0.69 -0.87 -3.06
N ILE A 111 -1.62 -1.55 -3.73
CA ILE A 111 -1.82 -3.01 -3.58
C ILE A 111 -0.56 -3.77 -3.97
N ILE A 112 0.05 -3.46 -5.12
CA ILE A 112 1.30 -4.09 -5.59
C ILE A 112 2.41 -3.84 -4.57
N ALA A 113 2.54 -2.59 -4.14
CA ALA A 113 3.59 -2.16 -3.25
C ALA A 113 3.42 -2.74 -1.85
N LEU A 114 2.19 -3.06 -1.40
CA LEU A 114 1.93 -3.69 -0.11
C LEU A 114 1.95 -5.22 -0.16
N ARG A 115 1.68 -5.85 -1.31
CA ARG A 115 1.61 -7.31 -1.48
C ARG A 115 2.87 -7.98 -0.96
N SER A 116 2.70 -8.86 0.03
CA SER A 116 3.80 -9.66 0.56
C SER A 116 4.17 -10.74 -0.45
N ASP A 117 5.47 -10.98 -0.61
CA ASP A 117 5.94 -12.14 -1.37
C ASP A 117 5.52 -13.41 -0.60
N PRO A 118 4.70 -14.30 -1.19
CA PRO A 118 4.29 -15.54 -0.52
C PRO A 118 5.51 -16.42 -0.17
N ARG A 119 6.62 -16.28 -0.89
CA ARG A 119 7.86 -17.04 -0.64
C ARG A 119 8.70 -16.44 0.49
N ALA A 120 8.45 -15.19 0.87
CA ALA A 120 9.25 -14.55 1.91
C ALA A 120 9.10 -15.27 3.27
N PRO A 121 10.18 -15.42 4.05
CA PRO A 121 10.10 -15.96 5.40
C PRO A 121 9.08 -15.19 6.25
N GLY A 122 8.22 -15.93 6.95
CA GLY A 122 7.15 -15.36 7.76
C GLY A 122 6.00 -14.72 6.98
N SER A 123 5.92 -14.87 5.65
CA SER A 123 4.79 -14.39 4.84
C SER A 123 3.45 -14.97 5.34
N ALA A 124 3.46 -16.24 5.74
CA ALA A 124 2.30 -16.93 6.30
C ALA A 124 1.87 -16.29 7.64
N VAL A 125 2.82 -16.05 8.56
CA VAL A 125 2.55 -15.36 9.83
C VAL A 125 2.05 -13.94 9.59
N ARG A 126 2.69 -13.20 8.67
CA ARG A 126 2.25 -11.86 8.26
C ARG A 126 0.84 -11.86 7.68
N SER A 127 0.49 -12.85 6.87
CA SER A 127 -0.85 -12.98 6.30
C SER A 127 -1.90 -13.27 7.38
N LEU A 128 -1.54 -14.05 8.41
CA LEU A 128 -2.40 -14.29 9.57
C LEU A 128 -2.53 -13.02 10.41
N ALA A 129 -1.43 -12.31 10.65
CA ALA A 129 -1.42 -11.04 11.37
C ALA A 129 -2.31 -10.00 10.70
N TRP A 130 -2.23 -9.88 9.37
CA TRP A 130 -3.11 -9.01 8.59
C TRP A 130 -4.58 -9.35 8.81
N ARG A 131 -4.94 -10.64 8.71
CA ARG A 131 -6.31 -11.12 8.99
C ARG A 131 -6.76 -10.76 10.40
N MET A 132 -5.92 -10.98 11.41
CA MET A 132 -6.29 -10.64 12.79
C MET A 132 -6.38 -9.15 13.06
N VAL A 133 -5.61 -8.31 12.35
CA VAL A 133 -5.73 -6.86 12.45
C VAL A 133 -7.06 -6.42 11.83
N ILE A 134 -7.37 -6.86 10.61
CA ILE A 134 -8.60 -6.42 9.92
C ILE A 134 -9.89 -7.02 10.50
N ASP A 135 -9.83 -8.19 11.13
CA ASP A 135 -11.02 -8.85 11.69
C ASP A 135 -11.41 -8.31 13.08
N ARG A 136 -10.60 -7.44 13.70
CA ARG A 136 -10.84 -6.93 15.05
C ARG A 136 -11.45 -5.52 15.06
N PRO A 137 -12.59 -5.30 15.72
CA PRO A 137 -13.19 -3.96 15.79
C PRO A 137 -12.28 -2.96 16.51
N GLN A 138 -11.44 -3.40 17.45
CA GLN A 138 -10.49 -2.52 18.14
C GLN A 138 -9.42 -1.95 17.18
N ALA A 139 -9.02 -2.72 16.17
CA ALA A 139 -8.07 -2.22 15.17
C ALA A 139 -8.73 -1.15 14.28
N TRP A 140 -10.01 -1.31 13.96
CA TRP A 140 -10.77 -0.29 13.22
C TRP A 140 -10.95 0.99 14.01
N MET A 141 -11.26 0.89 15.31
CA MET A 141 -11.30 2.06 16.19
C MET A 141 -9.93 2.76 16.23
N ALA A 142 -8.83 2.01 16.36
CA ALA A 142 -7.48 2.59 16.33
C ALA A 142 -7.17 3.26 14.98
N CYS A 143 -7.53 2.63 13.85
CA CYS A 143 -7.40 3.22 12.52
C CYS A 143 -8.21 4.52 12.41
N ALA A 144 -9.49 4.53 12.79
CA ALA A 144 -10.36 5.69 12.71
C ALA A 144 -9.86 6.86 13.57
N THR A 145 -9.43 6.58 14.81
CA THR A 145 -8.82 7.59 15.69
C THR A 145 -7.53 8.13 15.07
N SER A 146 -6.66 7.25 14.57
CA SER A 146 -5.41 7.68 13.93
C SER A 146 -5.63 8.49 12.66
N ALA A 147 -6.62 8.14 11.84
CA ALA A 147 -7.01 8.87 10.65
C ALA A 147 -7.51 10.26 11.01
N THR A 148 -8.38 10.37 12.03
CA THR A 148 -8.92 11.65 12.50
C THR A 148 -7.79 12.57 13.01
N LEU A 149 -6.91 12.04 13.87
CA LEU A 149 -5.76 12.80 14.37
C LEU A 149 -4.79 13.19 13.25
N GLY A 150 -4.54 12.27 12.31
CA GLY A 150 -3.74 12.52 11.12
C GLY A 150 -4.33 13.63 10.26
N ALA A 151 -5.64 13.61 10.02
CA ALA A 151 -6.36 14.64 9.28
C ALA A 151 -6.18 16.02 9.92
N MET A 152 -6.40 16.11 11.24
CA MET A 152 -6.26 17.35 12.00
C MET A 152 -4.83 17.89 11.94
N ALA A 153 -3.84 17.03 12.23
CA ALA A 153 -2.43 17.42 12.24
C ALA A 153 -1.94 17.82 10.85
N GLY A 154 -2.22 17.00 9.83
CA GLY A 154 -1.80 17.27 8.46
C GLY A 154 -2.43 18.53 7.89
N GLY A 155 -3.74 18.74 8.13
CA GLY A 155 -4.44 19.96 7.72
C GLY A 155 -3.85 21.20 8.38
N LEU A 156 -3.64 21.17 9.69
CA LEU A 156 -3.05 22.29 10.44
C LEU A 156 -1.62 22.61 9.96
N ILE A 157 -0.77 21.59 9.78
CA ILE A 157 0.62 21.75 9.31
C ILE A 157 0.64 22.43 7.94
N LEU A 158 -0.15 21.92 6.98
CA LEU A 158 -0.07 22.44 5.61
C LEU A 158 -0.66 23.85 5.49
N VAL A 159 -1.75 24.16 6.21
CA VAL A 159 -2.28 25.53 6.29
C VAL A 159 -1.26 26.50 6.87
N THR A 160 -0.60 26.10 7.97
CA THR A 160 0.42 26.93 8.64
C THR A 160 1.62 27.14 7.73
N ALA A 161 2.15 26.07 7.13
CA ALA A 161 3.27 26.15 6.20
C ALA A 161 2.93 27.05 5.00
N GLN A 162 1.73 26.93 4.46
CA GLN A 162 1.28 27.78 3.36
C GLN A 162 1.20 29.26 3.78
N SER A 163 0.65 29.54 4.98
CA SER A 163 0.57 30.90 5.52
C SER A 163 1.97 31.52 5.70
N LEU A 164 2.95 30.72 6.13
CA LEU A 164 4.35 31.16 6.26
C LEU A 164 5.01 31.42 4.91
N LEU A 165 4.71 30.59 3.90
CA LEU A 165 5.27 30.71 2.55
C LEU A 165 4.56 31.75 1.65
N ARG A 166 3.48 32.39 2.14
CA ARG A 166 2.68 33.38 1.41
C ARG A 166 2.23 32.92 0.02
N GLN A 167 1.97 31.62 -0.14
CA GLN A 167 1.50 31.06 -1.40
C GLN A 167 0.04 31.47 -1.65
N PRO A 168 -0.35 31.83 -2.88
CA PRO A 168 -1.70 32.32 -3.22
C PRO A 168 -2.79 31.23 -3.24
N ILE A 169 -2.53 30.06 -2.64
CA ILE A 169 -3.48 28.96 -2.57
C ILE A 169 -4.57 29.31 -1.54
N LYS A 170 -5.81 28.85 -1.71
CA LYS A 170 -6.84 29.07 -0.69
C LYS A 170 -6.54 28.19 0.54
N PRO A 171 -6.64 28.69 1.79
CA PRO A 171 -6.32 27.91 2.99
C PRO A 171 -7.06 26.57 3.06
N MET A 172 -8.31 26.51 2.59
CA MET A 172 -9.09 25.27 2.55
C MET A 172 -8.48 24.19 1.65
N HIS A 173 -7.78 24.55 0.56
CA HIS A 173 -7.12 23.56 -0.31
C HIS A 173 -5.99 22.88 0.45
N SER A 174 -5.14 23.68 1.12
CA SER A 174 -4.05 23.17 1.94
C SER A 174 -4.57 22.37 3.13
N ALA A 175 -5.69 22.77 3.73
CA ALA A 175 -6.32 21.99 4.78
C ALA A 175 -6.75 20.60 4.28
N LEU A 176 -7.42 20.52 3.13
CA LEU A 176 -7.88 19.25 2.56
C LEU A 176 -6.74 18.33 2.13
N ILE A 177 -5.75 18.87 1.40
CA ILE A 177 -4.57 18.12 0.95
C ILE A 177 -3.79 17.64 2.17
N GLY A 178 -3.54 18.53 3.13
CA GLY A 178 -2.85 18.22 4.37
C GLY A 178 -3.58 17.15 5.17
N ALA A 179 -4.90 17.25 5.30
CA ALA A 179 -5.72 16.27 5.99
C ALA A 179 -5.66 14.89 5.33
N THR A 180 -5.76 14.84 4.00
CA THR A 180 -5.72 13.57 3.23
C THR A 180 -4.35 12.88 3.38
N LEU A 181 -3.26 13.64 3.27
CA LEU A 181 -1.90 13.14 3.49
C LEU A 181 -1.70 12.67 4.93
N GLY A 182 -2.20 13.45 5.90
CA GLY A 182 -2.15 13.12 7.31
C GLY A 182 -2.89 11.83 7.64
N VAL A 183 -4.09 11.61 7.09
CA VAL A 183 -4.85 10.35 7.17
C VAL A 183 -4.02 9.19 6.64
N ALA A 184 -3.45 9.32 5.44
CA ALA A 184 -2.68 8.26 4.80
C ALA A 184 -1.45 7.85 5.64
N VAL A 185 -0.69 8.83 6.12
CA VAL A 185 0.50 8.60 6.96
C VAL A 185 0.13 7.96 8.29
N ALA A 186 -0.87 8.51 9.00
CA ALA A 186 -1.29 8.02 10.30
C ALA A 186 -1.89 6.60 10.23
N LEU A 187 -2.72 6.32 9.22
CA LEU A 187 -3.25 4.98 8.97
C LEU A 187 -2.13 3.99 8.69
N TYR A 188 -1.20 4.34 7.80
CA TYR A 188 -0.07 3.47 7.48
C TYR A 188 0.77 3.16 8.72
N ALA A 189 1.12 4.17 9.51
CA ALA A 189 1.90 4.01 10.74
C ALA A 189 1.18 3.10 11.74
N THR A 190 -0.11 3.35 11.98
CA THR A 190 -0.93 2.59 12.93
C THR A 190 -1.06 1.13 12.48
N ILE A 191 -1.38 0.89 11.20
CA ILE A 191 -1.44 -0.45 10.62
C ILE A 191 -0.08 -1.16 10.73
N ALA A 192 1.03 -0.47 10.43
CA ALA A 192 2.37 -1.05 10.53
C ALA A 192 2.71 -1.46 11.97
N VAL A 193 2.37 -0.64 12.97
CA VAL A 193 2.57 -0.95 14.39
C VAL A 193 1.70 -2.13 14.82
N MET A 194 0.40 -2.13 14.47
CA MET A 194 -0.51 -3.22 14.78
C MET A 194 -0.05 -4.54 14.16
N MET A 195 0.40 -4.51 12.90
CA MET A 195 0.96 -5.66 12.21
C MET A 195 2.20 -6.20 12.91
N ARG A 196 3.16 -5.34 13.27
CA ARG A 196 4.37 -5.76 14.00
C ARG A 196 4.03 -6.39 15.36
N SER A 197 3.14 -5.75 16.11
CA SER A 197 2.66 -6.25 17.42
C SER A 197 1.96 -7.61 17.29
N MET A 198 1.12 -7.77 16.26
CA MET A 198 0.39 -9.01 16.03
C MET A 198 1.32 -10.15 15.58
N GLU A 199 2.24 -9.87 14.66
CA GLU A 199 3.25 -10.84 14.23
C GLU A 199 4.14 -11.30 15.40
N ALA A 200 4.55 -10.37 16.28
CA ALA A 200 5.32 -10.70 17.48
C ALA A 200 4.55 -11.65 18.40
N ARG A 201 3.27 -11.34 18.68
CA ARG A 201 2.40 -12.20 19.48
C ARG A 201 2.20 -13.59 18.85
N MET A 202 1.92 -13.65 17.55
CA MET A 202 1.74 -14.93 16.84
C MET A 202 2.97 -15.81 16.88
N ARG A 203 4.16 -15.21 16.79
CA ARG A 203 5.42 -15.95 16.91
C ARG A 203 5.66 -16.44 18.33
N ALA A 204 5.44 -15.60 19.33
CA ALA A 204 5.56 -15.98 20.73
C ALA A 204 4.63 -17.15 21.08
N GLN A 205 3.40 -17.16 20.54
CA GLN A 205 2.42 -18.21 20.75
C GLN A 205 2.50 -19.37 19.75
N ARG A 206 3.40 -19.30 18.75
CA ARG A 206 3.49 -20.25 17.63
C ARG A 206 2.12 -20.59 17.02
N CYS A 207 1.33 -19.57 16.68
CA CYS A 207 -0.04 -19.74 16.18
C CYS A 207 -0.08 -20.31 14.76
N CYS A 208 -0.70 -21.46 14.50
CA CYS A 208 -0.83 -22.03 13.15
C CYS A 208 -1.22 -20.99 12.08
N PRO A 209 -0.44 -20.77 11.01
CA PRO A 209 -0.76 -19.76 9.98
C PRO A 209 -2.06 -20.01 9.22
N SER A 210 -2.52 -21.26 9.22
CA SER A 210 -3.75 -21.69 8.54
C SER A 210 -5.00 -21.38 9.35
N CYS A 211 -5.09 -21.90 10.58
CA CYS A 211 -6.29 -21.77 11.44
C CYS A 211 -6.16 -20.77 12.61
N GLY A 212 -4.95 -20.32 12.93
CA GLY A 212 -4.67 -19.40 14.03
C GLY A 212 -4.53 -20.04 15.42
N ALA A 213 -4.66 -21.37 15.54
CA ALA A 213 -4.55 -22.07 16.84
C ALA A 213 -3.14 -21.92 17.46
N PRO A 214 -3.02 -21.53 18.75
CA PRO A 214 -1.74 -21.37 19.42
C PRO A 214 -1.06 -22.72 19.72
N GLY A 215 0.22 -22.68 20.11
CA GLY A 215 0.92 -23.82 20.70
C GLY A 215 1.37 -24.89 19.70
N VAL A 216 1.70 -24.51 18.46
CA VAL A 216 2.25 -25.47 17.48
C VAL A 216 3.65 -25.91 17.95
N GLY A 217 3.73 -27.13 18.50
CA GLY A 217 4.94 -27.72 19.06
C GLY A 217 5.72 -28.65 18.12
N GLY A 218 5.12 -29.10 17.01
CA GLY A 218 5.75 -29.98 16.02
C GLY A 218 5.48 -29.55 14.58
N ASP A 219 5.67 -30.46 13.62
CA ASP A 219 5.55 -30.16 12.19
C ASP A 219 4.10 -30.06 11.70
N ALA A 220 3.11 -30.38 12.53
CA ALA A 220 1.69 -30.28 12.19
C ALA A 220 0.87 -29.59 13.29
N CYS A 221 -0.14 -28.84 12.88
CA CYS A 221 -1.08 -28.22 13.80
C CYS A 221 -2.08 -29.26 14.33
N ALA A 222 -2.16 -29.44 15.65
CA ALA A 222 -3.12 -30.36 16.27
C ALA A 222 -4.59 -30.01 15.99
N SER A 223 -4.91 -28.74 15.70
CA SER A 223 -6.28 -28.29 15.47
C SER A 223 -6.78 -28.52 14.04
N CYS A 224 -5.92 -28.36 13.02
CA CYS A 224 -6.34 -28.40 11.62
C CYS A 224 -5.52 -29.35 10.74
N GLY A 225 -4.52 -30.04 11.29
CA GLY A 225 -3.64 -30.96 10.57
C GLY A 225 -2.68 -30.29 9.58
N ALA A 226 -2.71 -28.96 9.43
CA ALA A 226 -1.83 -28.27 8.50
C ALA A 226 -0.36 -28.45 8.91
N ILE A 227 0.50 -28.75 7.94
CA ILE A 227 1.95 -28.83 8.14
C ILE A 227 2.50 -27.41 8.36
N VAL A 228 3.17 -27.20 9.49
CA VAL A 228 3.75 -25.92 9.91
C VAL A 228 5.24 -26.13 10.21
N PRO A 229 6.12 -26.02 9.20
CA PRO A 229 7.54 -26.24 9.42
C PRO A 229 8.09 -25.19 10.40
N GLY A 230 9.03 -25.58 11.27
CA GLY A 230 9.63 -24.70 12.28
C GLY A 230 10.20 -23.39 11.73
N SER A 231 10.66 -23.41 10.47
CA SER A 231 11.16 -22.23 9.75
C SER A 231 10.15 -21.08 9.61
N VAL A 232 8.85 -21.35 9.77
CA VAL A 232 7.78 -20.33 9.76
C VAL A 232 7.92 -19.36 10.93
N TRP A 233 8.43 -19.84 12.07
CA TRP A 233 8.55 -19.08 13.31
C TRP A 233 9.83 -18.27 13.42
N MET A 234 10.80 -18.51 12.53
CA MET A 234 12.06 -17.80 12.57
C MET A 234 11.87 -16.30 12.35
N VAL A 235 12.48 -15.52 13.25
CA VAL A 235 12.58 -14.09 13.11
C VAL A 235 13.79 -13.82 12.21
N PRO A 236 13.62 -13.27 10.99
CA PRO A 236 14.79 -12.85 10.23
C PRO A 236 15.57 -11.80 11.02
N ILE A 237 16.90 -11.89 10.97
CA ILE A 237 17.89 -11.00 11.62
C ILE A 237 17.55 -9.52 11.37
N SER A 238 16.89 -9.21 10.24
CA SER A 238 16.45 -7.87 9.87
C SER A 238 15.45 -7.18 10.82
N ARG A 239 15.01 -7.82 11.92
CA ARG A 239 13.99 -7.28 12.83
C ARG A 239 14.43 -7.09 14.28
N SER A 240 15.55 -7.66 14.73
CA SER A 240 16.19 -7.18 15.94
C SER A 240 16.91 -5.88 15.55
N LEU A 241 16.28 -4.74 15.83
CA LEU A 241 16.74 -3.39 15.48
C LEU A 241 18.17 -3.05 15.94
N GLY A 242 18.85 -3.93 16.69
CA GLY A 242 20.23 -3.76 17.14
C GLY A 242 21.29 -4.64 16.47
N GLY A 243 20.95 -5.49 15.49
CA GLY A 243 21.88 -6.51 14.96
C GLY A 243 22.22 -6.45 13.47
N VAL A 244 21.56 -5.60 12.67
CA VAL A 244 21.86 -5.48 11.24
C VAL A 244 22.90 -4.38 11.03
N PRO A 245 24.06 -4.67 10.41
CA PRO A 245 25.04 -3.64 10.08
C PRO A 245 24.40 -2.46 9.32
N ASP A 246 24.67 -1.22 9.74
CA ASP A 246 24.08 0.03 9.20
C ASP A 246 24.11 0.10 7.66
N ARG A 247 25.13 -0.50 7.03
CA ARG A 247 25.27 -0.62 5.58
C ARG A 247 24.06 -1.24 4.87
N PHE A 248 23.34 -2.17 5.51
CA PHE A 248 22.16 -2.79 4.90
C PHE A 248 20.92 -1.89 5.03
N TRP A 249 20.76 -1.16 6.14
CA TRP A 249 19.69 -0.17 6.30
C TRP A 249 19.77 0.93 5.26
N PHE A 250 20.99 1.41 4.99
CA PHE A 250 21.23 2.42 3.96
C PHE A 250 20.80 1.92 2.57
N ARG A 251 21.18 0.69 2.19
CA ARG A 251 20.86 0.10 0.87
C ARG A 251 19.40 -0.29 0.70
N VAL A 252 18.74 -0.79 1.76
CA VAL A 252 17.34 -1.24 1.70
C VAL A 252 16.36 -0.09 1.87
N GLY A 253 16.67 0.88 2.74
CA GLY A 253 15.79 1.99 3.08
C GLY A 253 16.18 3.28 2.37
N LEU A 254 17.34 3.84 2.75
CA LEU A 254 17.68 5.22 2.38
C LEU A 254 17.89 5.41 0.88
N VAL A 255 18.58 4.48 0.19
CA VAL A 255 18.85 4.62 -1.25
C VAL A 255 17.55 4.60 -2.09
N PRO A 256 16.66 3.60 -1.96
CA PRO A 256 15.42 3.60 -2.73
C PRO A 256 14.50 4.78 -2.40
N VAL A 257 14.42 5.19 -1.13
CA VAL A 257 13.64 6.35 -0.71
C VAL A 257 14.25 7.65 -1.24
N GLY A 258 15.57 7.78 -1.18
CA GLY A 258 16.29 8.94 -1.71
C GLY A 258 16.12 9.09 -3.22
N VAL A 259 16.25 7.99 -3.98
CA VAL A 259 16.01 8.01 -5.43
C VAL A 259 14.55 8.30 -5.75
N ALA A 260 13.59 7.70 -5.04
CA ALA A 260 12.17 8.04 -5.23
C ALA A 260 11.89 9.51 -4.92
N GLY A 261 12.53 10.07 -3.89
CA GLY A 261 12.47 11.49 -3.55
C GLY A 261 13.05 12.38 -4.65
N VAL A 262 14.21 12.05 -5.19
CA VAL A 262 14.83 12.79 -6.31
C VAL A 262 13.94 12.74 -7.55
N VAL A 263 13.43 11.55 -7.92
CA VAL A 263 12.50 11.39 -9.06
C VAL A 263 11.26 12.26 -8.86
N LEU A 264 10.70 12.29 -7.65
CA LEU A 264 9.56 13.13 -7.33
C LEU A 264 9.88 14.62 -7.49
N VAL A 265 11.00 15.09 -6.93
CA VAL A 265 11.42 16.49 -7.06
C VAL A 265 11.60 16.88 -8.53
N VAL A 266 12.19 15.99 -9.35
CA VAL A 266 12.34 16.22 -10.79
C VAL A 266 10.99 16.30 -11.49
N ILE A 267 10.04 15.40 -11.19
CA ILE A 267 8.70 15.44 -11.77
C ILE A 267 7.98 16.73 -11.38
N MET A 268 8.03 17.12 -10.10
CA MET A 268 7.43 18.37 -9.63
C MET A 268 8.08 19.59 -10.31
N ALA A 269 9.41 19.60 -10.45
CA ALA A 269 10.11 20.68 -11.13
C ALA A 269 9.72 20.77 -12.61
N ILE A 270 9.53 19.63 -13.30
CA ILE A 270 9.04 19.59 -14.68
C ILE A 270 7.59 20.09 -14.75
N SER A 271 6.71 19.62 -13.86
CA SER A 271 5.30 20.06 -13.80
C SER A 271 5.19 21.58 -13.57
N ILE A 272 5.96 22.11 -12.62
CA ILE A 272 6.07 23.54 -12.36
C ILE A 272 6.65 24.28 -13.56
N ALA A 273 7.73 23.78 -14.17
CA ALA A 273 8.35 24.41 -15.33
C ALA A 273 7.40 24.46 -16.52
N LEU A 274 6.64 23.40 -16.79
CA LEU A 274 5.60 23.35 -17.81
C LEU A 274 4.41 24.26 -17.48
N SER A 275 4.11 24.48 -16.20
CA SER A 275 3.03 25.38 -15.78
C SER A 275 3.44 26.86 -15.80
N ILE A 276 4.69 27.18 -15.46
CA ILE A 276 5.22 28.57 -15.41
C ILE A 276 5.62 29.01 -16.81
N ARG A 277 6.37 28.17 -17.52
CA ARG A 277 6.66 28.40 -18.94
C ARG A 277 5.42 27.94 -19.68
N ARG A 278 4.49 28.86 -19.93
CA ARG A 278 3.58 28.77 -21.08
C ARG A 278 4.47 28.60 -22.31
N ILE A 279 4.87 27.37 -22.60
CA ILE A 279 5.60 27.07 -23.82
C ILE A 279 4.52 27.15 -24.88
N ASP A 280 4.43 28.30 -25.54
CA ASP A 280 3.43 28.58 -26.57
C ASP A 280 3.43 27.50 -27.67
N ALA A 281 4.56 26.81 -27.88
CA ALA A 281 4.67 25.70 -28.83
C ALA A 281 3.95 24.40 -28.40
N LEU A 282 3.73 24.17 -27.10
CA LEU A 282 3.01 23.00 -26.58
C LEU A 282 1.53 23.30 -26.29
N GLN A 283 1.16 24.57 -26.17
CA GLN A 283 -0.22 25.00 -25.92
C GLN A 283 -1.26 24.43 -26.92
N PRO A 284 -0.98 24.31 -28.23
CA PRO A 284 -1.92 23.72 -29.19
C PRO A 284 -2.17 22.22 -28.95
N TYR A 285 -1.20 21.51 -28.37
CA TYR A 285 -1.27 20.08 -28.11
C TYR A 285 -1.79 19.75 -26.70
N LEU A 286 -1.62 20.67 -25.76
CA LEU A 286 -2.10 20.53 -24.38
C LEU A 286 -3.59 20.90 -24.21
N GLY A 287 -4.24 21.37 -25.27
CA GLY A 287 -5.66 21.71 -25.26
C GLY A 287 -5.99 22.96 -24.42
N PRO A 288 -7.29 23.30 -24.26
CA PRO A 288 -7.72 24.32 -23.31
C PRO A 288 -7.15 24.02 -21.91
N GLU A 289 -6.91 25.06 -21.12
CA GLU A 289 -6.24 24.98 -19.81
C GLU A 289 -6.72 23.77 -18.99
N VAL A 290 -5.86 22.74 -18.85
CA VAL A 290 -6.15 21.55 -18.03
C VAL A 290 -6.65 22.00 -16.67
N ASP A 291 -7.84 21.54 -16.29
CA ASP A 291 -8.49 21.91 -15.03
C ASP A 291 -7.50 21.77 -13.85
N PRO A 292 -7.40 22.79 -12.97
CA PRO A 292 -6.46 22.77 -11.85
C PRO A 292 -6.59 21.52 -10.96
N GLY A 293 -7.81 20.99 -10.82
CA GLY A 293 -8.08 19.75 -10.10
C GLY A 293 -7.47 18.53 -10.77
N MET A 294 -7.57 18.45 -12.09
CA MET A 294 -6.95 17.37 -12.86
C MET A 294 -5.43 17.37 -12.72
N ARG A 295 -4.78 18.55 -12.68
CA ARG A 295 -3.33 18.66 -12.41
C ARG A 295 -2.94 18.05 -11.06
N LEU A 296 -3.71 18.34 -10.00
CA LEU A 296 -3.47 17.77 -8.68
C LEU A 296 -3.60 16.23 -8.70
N VAL A 297 -4.58 15.69 -9.42
CA VAL A 297 -4.74 14.24 -9.58
C VAL A 297 -3.55 13.63 -10.31
N LEU A 298 -3.06 14.26 -11.38
CA LEU A 298 -1.89 13.79 -12.13
C LEU A 298 -0.61 13.82 -11.28
N ASP A 299 -0.39 14.90 -10.53
CA ASP A 299 0.75 15.00 -9.60
C ASP A 299 0.65 13.90 -8.52
N ALA A 300 -0.54 13.62 -8.00
CA ALA A 300 -0.77 12.55 -7.03
C ALA A 300 -0.48 11.15 -7.61
N VAL A 301 -0.85 10.89 -8.88
CA VAL A 301 -0.47 9.66 -9.58
C VAL A 301 1.04 9.54 -9.72
N ALA A 302 1.71 10.60 -10.14
CA ALA A 302 3.16 10.60 -10.28
C ALA A 302 3.87 10.33 -8.95
N MET A 303 3.40 10.96 -7.86
CA MET A 303 3.84 10.68 -6.50
C MET A 303 3.64 9.20 -6.12
N ALA A 304 2.46 8.64 -6.39
CA ALA A 304 2.15 7.25 -6.09
C ALA A 304 3.04 6.28 -6.89
N VAL A 305 3.32 6.58 -8.16
CA VAL A 305 4.26 5.81 -9.01
C VAL A 305 5.66 5.84 -8.41
N ALA A 306 6.19 7.03 -8.10
CA ALA A 306 7.53 7.19 -7.53
C ALA A 306 7.66 6.45 -6.18
N ALA A 307 6.69 6.63 -5.29
CA ALA A 307 6.66 5.95 -3.98
C ALA A 307 6.57 4.42 -4.13
N SER A 308 5.73 3.94 -5.06
CA SER A 308 5.56 2.51 -5.30
C SER A 308 6.79 1.88 -5.94
N ALA A 309 7.46 2.59 -6.86
CA ALA A 309 8.74 2.17 -7.43
C ALA A 309 9.84 2.10 -6.36
N GLY A 310 9.94 3.12 -5.51
CA GLY A 310 10.87 3.12 -4.37
C GLY A 310 10.61 1.95 -3.41
N LEU A 311 9.36 1.69 -3.05
CA LEU A 311 8.99 0.57 -2.18
C LEU A 311 9.22 -0.78 -2.86
N TRP A 312 8.92 -0.91 -4.15
CA TRP A 312 9.20 -2.12 -4.93
C TRP A 312 10.70 -2.41 -4.97
N TRP A 313 11.52 -1.40 -5.24
CA TRP A 313 12.97 -1.55 -5.28
C TRP A 313 13.53 -1.89 -3.90
N SER A 314 13.11 -1.18 -2.86
CA SER A 314 13.46 -1.50 -1.46
C SER A 314 13.16 -2.97 -1.12
N ARG A 315 11.97 -3.45 -1.48
CA ARG A 315 11.58 -4.86 -1.28
C ARG A 315 12.41 -5.82 -2.11
N ARG A 316 12.72 -5.49 -3.36
CA ARG A 316 13.57 -6.32 -4.23
C ARG A 316 14.99 -6.44 -3.66
N THR A 317 15.56 -5.33 -3.19
CA THR A 317 16.87 -5.31 -2.54
C THR A 317 16.85 -6.11 -1.25
N ALA A 318 15.81 -5.97 -0.42
CA ALA A 318 15.63 -6.79 0.78
C ALA A 318 15.52 -8.28 0.46
N ARG A 319 14.87 -8.66 -0.64
CA ARG A 319 14.81 -10.07 -1.09
C ARG A 319 16.18 -10.59 -1.49
N ARG A 320 16.99 -9.81 -2.20
CA ARG A 320 18.36 -10.18 -2.57
C ARG A 320 19.22 -10.44 -1.34
N ILE A 321 19.20 -9.51 -0.38
CA ILE A 321 19.96 -9.67 0.88
C ILE A 321 19.49 -10.91 1.66
N ARG A 322 18.20 -11.26 1.60
CA ARG A 322 17.67 -12.50 2.20
C ARG A 322 18.03 -13.76 1.43
N ALA A 323 18.27 -13.68 0.14
CA ALA A 323 18.84 -14.81 -0.59
C ALA A 323 20.28 -15.07 -0.12
N ASP A 324 21.00 -14.00 0.22
CA ASP A 324 22.35 -14.08 0.78
C ASP A 324 22.38 -14.62 2.23
N GLU A 325 21.27 -14.53 3.01
CA GLU A 325 21.17 -15.10 4.38
C GLU A 325 21.43 -16.62 4.43
N ALA A 326 21.24 -17.32 3.31
CA ALA A 326 21.52 -18.75 3.17
C ALA A 326 23.01 -19.05 2.93
N ILE A 327 23.79 -18.04 2.52
CA ILE A 327 25.17 -18.17 2.06
C ILE A 327 26.12 -17.54 3.07
N ILE A 328 25.73 -16.42 3.68
CA ILE A 328 26.55 -15.68 4.65
C ILE A 328 25.74 -15.37 5.91
N CYS A 329 26.37 -15.52 7.07
CA CYS A 329 25.79 -15.10 8.33
C CYS A 329 25.69 -13.58 8.36
N LEU A 330 24.48 -13.00 8.44
CA LEU A 330 24.33 -11.55 8.47
C LEU A 330 24.88 -10.88 9.75
N ALA A 331 25.06 -11.65 10.82
CA ALA A 331 25.61 -11.15 12.09
C ALA A 331 27.14 -11.02 12.04
N CYS A 332 27.86 -12.09 11.69
CA CYS A 332 29.33 -12.11 11.72
C CYS A 332 30.02 -12.15 10.34
N GLY A 333 29.27 -12.38 9.25
CA GLY A 333 29.80 -12.50 7.89
C GLY A 333 30.37 -13.87 7.51
N HIS A 334 30.32 -14.87 8.40
CA HIS A 334 30.83 -16.22 8.14
C HIS A 334 30.09 -16.93 6.98
N ASP A 335 30.78 -17.73 6.17
CA ASP A 335 30.20 -18.51 5.07
C ASP A 335 29.43 -19.72 5.62
N LEU A 336 28.16 -19.83 5.25
CA LEU A 336 27.23 -20.86 5.73
C LEU A 336 27.07 -22.04 4.76
N ARG A 337 27.74 -22.03 3.59
CA ARG A 337 27.59 -23.09 2.57
C ARG A 337 27.93 -24.49 3.07
N GLY A 338 28.82 -24.60 4.07
CA GLY A 338 29.23 -25.87 4.67
C GLY A 338 28.37 -26.33 5.86
N VAL A 339 27.44 -25.51 6.33
CA VAL A 339 26.67 -25.82 7.54
C VAL A 339 25.38 -26.54 7.16
N ALA A 340 25.28 -27.82 7.56
CA ALA A 340 24.09 -28.64 7.33
C ALA A 340 22.93 -28.14 8.21
N PRO A 341 21.81 -27.69 7.62
CA PRO A 341 20.65 -27.26 8.38
C PRO A 341 19.81 -28.46 8.84
N GLU A 342 19.32 -28.41 10.07
CA GLU A 342 18.36 -29.38 10.59
C GLU A 342 16.94 -28.84 10.42
N HIS A 343 16.06 -29.60 9.75
CA HIS A 343 14.66 -29.19 9.52
C HIS A 343 14.52 -27.81 8.84
N GLY A 344 15.48 -27.46 7.97
CA GLY A 344 15.52 -26.19 7.25
C GLY A 344 16.05 -25.00 8.06
N VAL A 345 16.57 -25.25 9.26
CA VAL A 345 17.16 -24.25 10.16
C VAL A 345 18.60 -24.65 10.50
N GLY A 346 19.56 -23.78 10.24
CA GLY A 346 20.96 -23.98 10.66
C GLY A 346 21.35 -22.98 11.75
N ARG A 347 22.47 -23.24 12.43
CA ARG A 347 23.14 -22.28 13.32
C ARG A 347 24.51 -21.95 12.76
N CYS A 348 24.86 -20.67 12.71
CA CYS A 348 26.20 -20.24 12.38
C CYS A 348 27.19 -20.85 13.37
N THR A 349 28.23 -21.51 12.86
CA THR A 349 29.26 -22.16 13.67
C THR A 349 30.12 -21.17 14.46
N GLU A 350 30.24 -19.93 13.98
CA GLU A 350 31.03 -18.88 14.65
C GLU A 350 30.26 -18.15 15.75
N CYS A 351 29.05 -17.66 15.46
CA CYS A 351 28.30 -16.81 16.40
C CYS A 351 27.03 -17.45 16.97
N GLY A 352 26.69 -18.67 16.56
CA GLY A 352 25.49 -19.39 17.01
C GLY A 352 24.15 -18.88 16.46
N GLU A 353 24.19 -17.82 15.64
CA GLU A 353 23.00 -17.18 15.07
C GLU A 353 22.23 -18.15 14.15
N LEU A 354 20.91 -18.14 14.27
CA LEU A 354 20.05 -19.00 13.46
C LEU A 354 19.94 -18.47 12.03
N PHE A 355 20.06 -19.35 11.04
CA PHE A 355 19.83 -19.02 9.64
C PHE A 355 18.87 -20.01 8.98
N ARG A 356 18.24 -19.56 7.89
CA ARG A 356 17.34 -20.40 7.09
C ARG A 356 18.09 -21.02 5.93
N ALA A 357 17.97 -22.33 5.80
CA ALA A 357 18.42 -23.00 4.60
C ALA A 357 17.57 -22.57 3.38
N PRO A 358 18.18 -22.36 2.22
CA PRO A 358 17.40 -22.18 1.00
C PRO A 358 16.62 -23.47 0.76
N SER A 359 15.30 -23.37 0.60
CA SER A 359 14.50 -24.53 0.19
C SER A 359 15.04 -25.05 -1.15
N ASP A 360 15.07 -26.37 -1.36
CA ASP A 360 15.54 -26.96 -2.63
C ASP A 360 14.82 -26.38 -3.86
N GLU A 361 13.58 -25.95 -3.69
CA GLU A 361 12.77 -25.28 -4.71
C GLU A 361 13.33 -23.89 -5.11
N ALA A 362 13.98 -23.19 -4.18
CA ALA A 362 14.63 -21.91 -4.46
C ALA A 362 15.90 -22.08 -5.29
N ARG A 363 16.63 -23.19 -5.10
CA ARG A 363 17.83 -23.52 -5.90
C ARG A 363 17.51 -23.87 -7.35
N ARG A 364 16.30 -24.34 -7.66
CA ARG A 364 15.90 -24.73 -9.02
C ARG A 364 15.42 -23.57 -9.90
N LEU A 365 15.20 -22.38 -9.32
CA LEU A 365 14.56 -21.25 -10.00
C LEU A 365 15.49 -20.08 -10.32
N ASP A 366 16.77 -20.16 -9.93
CA ASP A 366 17.83 -19.29 -10.46
C ASP A 366 18.55 -20.06 -11.58
N PRO A 367 18.20 -19.84 -12.86
CA PRO A 367 18.97 -20.32 -14.00
C PRO A 367 20.32 -19.60 -14.14
#